data_AF-A0A838QJ26-F1
#
_entry.id   AF-A0A838QJ26-F1
#
_cell.length_a   1.000
_cell.length_b   1.000
_cell.length_c   1.000
_cell.angle_alpha   90.00
_cell.angle_beta   90.00
_cell.angle_gamma   90.00
#
_symmetry.space_group_name_H-M   'P 1'
#
loop_
_entity.id
_entity.type
_entity.pdbx_description
1 polymer ?
#
loop_
_entity_poly.entity_id
_entity_poly.type
_entity_poly.pdbx_seq_one_letter_code
_entity_poly.pdbx_strand_id
1 'polypeptide(L)'
;MVRRQGRARLVVWYMALRREIDAPELWASVLTQAAELRETTNPDDNSRLTAAEIRHVGDRVAAARILLLDAGLVAEALVDANRKLDYLVDTASRMGRYDWRNTAIGVVVDIGIASAFDPQRAQELLNPLVGGVRHLLGG
;
A
#
# COMPACT_ATOMS: atom_id res chain seq x y z
N MET A 1 17.44 34.07 31.08
CA MET A 1 16.54 32.92 30.81
C MET A 1 16.49 32.46 29.34
N VAL A 2 16.71 33.35 28.34
CA VAL A 2 16.57 33.05 26.90
C VAL A 2 17.54 32.00 26.33
N ARG A 3 18.79 31.90 26.82
CA ARG A 3 19.80 30.95 26.30
C ARG A 3 19.48 29.45 26.56
N ARG A 4 18.65 29.12 27.56
CA ARG A 4 18.28 27.72 27.85
C ARG A 4 17.24 27.17 26.87
N GLN A 5 16.33 28.00 26.35
CA GLN A 5 15.31 27.55 25.40
C GLN A 5 15.86 27.21 24.01
N GLY A 6 16.88 27.92 23.53
CA GLY A 6 17.53 27.64 22.24
C GLY A 6 18.23 26.28 22.21
N ARG A 7 18.94 25.92 23.29
CA ARG A 7 19.59 24.59 23.42
C ARG A 7 18.58 23.45 23.49
N ALA A 8 17.47 23.63 24.21
CA ALA A 8 16.43 22.61 24.29
C ALA A 8 15.81 22.32 22.91
N ARG A 9 15.53 23.36 22.11
CA ARG A 9 15.02 23.21 20.74
C ARG A 9 16.01 22.50 19.81
N LEU A 10 17.30 22.82 19.92
CA LEU A 10 18.35 22.14 19.14
C LEU A 10 18.47 20.66 19.50
N VAL A 11 18.36 20.30 20.78
CA VAL A 11 18.40 18.89 21.21
C VAL A 11 17.19 18.13 20.69
N VAL A 12 15.98 18.71 20.79
CA VAL A 12 14.76 18.09 20.24
C VAL A 12 14.87 17.91 18.72
N TRP A 13 15.33 18.93 18.00
CA TRP A 13 15.55 18.86 16.57
C TRP A 13 16.60 17.79 16.21
N TYR A 14 17.73 17.76 16.91
CA TYR A 14 18.78 16.77 16.69
C TYR A 14 18.30 15.34 16.96
N MET A 15 17.52 15.12 18.02
CA MET A 15 16.93 13.81 18.31
C MET A 15 15.91 13.40 17.26
N ALA A 16 15.08 14.33 16.78
CA ALA A 16 14.12 14.06 15.71
C ALA A 16 14.83 13.71 14.39
N LEU A 17 15.84 14.50 14.00
CA LEU A 17 16.64 14.25 12.80
C LEU A 17 17.42 12.95 12.89
N ARG A 18 18.02 12.65 14.06
CA ARG A 18 18.76 11.40 14.28
C ARG A 18 17.83 10.19 14.15
N ARG A 19 16.64 10.26 14.74
CA ARG A 19 15.60 9.22 14.61
C ARG A 19 15.18 9.02 13.16
N GLU A 20 15.08 10.09 12.39
CA GLU A 20 14.69 10.04 10.97
C GLU A 20 15.80 9.42 10.10
N ILE A 21 17.06 9.79 10.34
CA ILE A 21 18.22 9.21 9.63
C ILE A 21 18.43 7.73 10.00
N ASP A 22 18.19 7.37 11.26
CA ASP A 22 18.35 6.00 11.75
C ASP A 22 17.11 5.13 11.46
N ALA A 23 16.03 5.69 10.91
CA ALA A 23 14.84 4.93 10.57
C ALA A 23 15.13 3.98 9.39
N PRO A 24 14.64 2.73 9.42
CA PRO A 24 14.80 1.81 8.30
C PRO A 24 14.17 2.37 7.00
N GLU A 25 14.87 2.23 5.88
CA GLU A 25 14.40 2.63 4.53
C GLU A 25 13.33 1.66 4.00
N LEU A 26 12.15 1.71 4.63
CA LEU A 26 11.01 0.86 4.31
C LEU A 26 10.36 1.29 2.99
N TRP A 27 10.45 2.59 2.65
CA TRP A 27 9.94 3.14 1.39
C TRP A 27 10.68 2.61 0.18
N ALA A 28 11.99 2.41 0.27
CA ALA A 28 12.75 1.77 -0.80
C ALA A 28 12.13 0.42 -1.21
N SER A 29 11.77 -0.43 -0.23
CA SER A 29 11.17 -1.74 -0.51
C SER A 29 9.79 -1.65 -1.17
N VAL A 30 8.98 -0.67 -0.76
CA VAL A 30 7.65 -0.40 -1.33
C VAL A 30 7.77 0.07 -2.77
N LEU A 31 8.71 1.00 -3.03
CA LEU A 31 8.97 1.53 -4.36
C LEU A 31 9.52 0.46 -5.30
N THR A 32 10.42 -0.41 -4.82
CA THR A 32 10.91 -1.56 -5.58
C THR A 32 9.76 -2.50 -5.97
N GLN A 33 8.91 -2.87 -5.01
CA GLN A 33 7.75 -3.73 -5.29
C GLN A 33 6.78 -3.10 -6.30
N ALA A 34 6.54 -1.80 -6.20
CA ALA A 34 5.71 -1.07 -7.16
C ALA A 34 6.34 -1.01 -8.56
N ALA A 35 7.67 -0.87 -8.65
CA ALA A 35 8.41 -0.88 -9.91
C ALA A 35 8.38 -2.27 -10.57
N GLU A 36 8.60 -3.34 -9.81
CA GLU A 36 8.55 -4.72 -10.31
C GLU A 36 7.16 -5.10 -10.84
N LEU A 37 6.09 -4.60 -10.20
CA LEU A 37 4.74 -4.74 -10.73
C LEU A 37 4.60 -4.06 -12.09
N ARG A 38 5.29 -2.94 -12.33
CA ARG A 38 5.24 -2.19 -13.58
C ARG A 38 5.97 -2.87 -14.72
N GLU A 39 7.08 -3.53 -14.44
CA GLU A 39 7.89 -4.22 -15.45
C GLU A 39 7.27 -5.54 -15.93
N THR A 40 6.48 -6.23 -15.10
CA THR A 40 5.70 -7.42 -15.50
C THR A 40 4.43 -7.07 -16.30
N THR A 41 4.22 -5.78 -16.53
CA THR A 41 3.21 -5.12 -17.35
C THR A 41 3.29 -5.29 -18.86
N ASN A 42 2.46 -6.09 -19.53
CA ASN A 42 2.19 -5.82 -20.95
C ASN A 42 1.10 -4.74 -21.09
N PRO A 43 1.44 -3.47 -21.39
CA PRO A 43 0.43 -2.40 -21.54
C PRO A 43 -0.54 -2.64 -22.71
N ASP A 44 -0.17 -3.50 -23.66
CA ASP A 44 -1.04 -3.88 -24.78
C ASP A 44 -2.06 -4.97 -24.41
N ASP A 45 -1.89 -5.64 -23.27
CA ASP A 45 -2.86 -6.59 -22.73
C ASP A 45 -3.78 -5.93 -21.68
N ASN A 46 -4.84 -5.30 -22.20
CA ASN A 46 -5.95 -4.81 -21.39
C ASN A 46 -7.19 -5.70 -21.52
N SER A 47 -7.00 -7.02 -21.74
CA SER A 47 -8.10 -7.97 -21.74
C SER A 47 -8.78 -8.02 -20.36
N ARG A 48 -10.04 -8.46 -20.33
CA ARG A 48 -10.78 -8.60 -19.06
C ARG A 48 -10.14 -9.69 -18.20
N LEU A 49 -10.16 -9.48 -16.90
CA LEU A 49 -9.84 -10.52 -15.92
C LEU A 49 -10.79 -11.72 -16.09
N THR A 50 -10.24 -12.91 -16.02
CA THR A 50 -10.99 -14.17 -16.01
C THR A 50 -11.71 -14.36 -14.68
N ALA A 51 -12.69 -15.27 -14.65
CA ALA A 51 -13.39 -15.60 -13.40
C ALA A 51 -12.45 -16.14 -12.30
N ALA A 52 -11.37 -16.84 -12.68
CA ALA A 52 -10.37 -17.32 -11.73
C ALA A 52 -9.59 -16.14 -11.13
N GLU A 53 -9.19 -15.19 -11.97
CA GLU A 53 -8.48 -13.98 -11.57
C GLU A 53 -9.35 -13.08 -10.67
N ILE A 54 -10.63 -12.89 -10.99
CA ILE A 54 -11.57 -12.12 -10.16
C ILE A 54 -11.74 -12.76 -8.77
N ARG A 55 -11.85 -14.09 -8.69
CA ARG A 55 -11.89 -14.79 -7.39
C ARG A 55 -10.61 -14.56 -6.61
N HIS A 56 -9.46 -14.68 -7.27
CA HIS A 56 -8.17 -14.44 -6.65
C HIS A 56 -8.06 -13.01 -6.10
N VAL A 57 -8.52 -11.99 -6.84
CA VAL A 57 -8.62 -10.61 -6.33
C VAL A 57 -9.44 -10.55 -5.04
N GLY A 58 -10.60 -11.20 -5.01
CA GLY A 58 -11.43 -11.30 -3.81
C GLY A 58 -10.69 -11.86 -2.60
N ASP A 59 -9.97 -12.98 -2.79
CA ASP A 59 -9.20 -13.63 -1.73
C ASP A 59 -8.08 -12.72 -1.20
N ARG A 60 -7.37 -12.02 -2.10
CA ARG A 60 -6.28 -11.10 -1.71
C ARG A 60 -6.79 -9.84 -1.03
N VAL A 61 -7.94 -9.33 -1.45
CA VAL A 61 -8.62 -8.24 -0.76
C VAL A 61 -9.06 -8.67 0.64
N ALA A 62 -9.61 -9.87 0.80
CA ALA A 62 -9.96 -10.39 2.12
C ALA A 62 -8.73 -10.51 3.05
N ALA A 63 -7.61 -11.03 2.52
CA ALA A 63 -6.35 -11.08 3.27
C ALA A 63 -5.84 -9.69 3.68
N ALA A 64 -5.93 -8.70 2.79
CA ALA A 64 -5.53 -7.32 3.10
C ALA A 64 -6.37 -6.70 4.22
N ARG A 65 -7.67 -7.03 4.31
CA ARG A 65 -8.53 -6.55 5.42
C ARG A 65 -8.08 -7.06 6.78
N ILE A 66 -7.70 -8.33 6.85
CA ILE A 66 -7.16 -8.94 8.08
C ILE A 66 -5.90 -8.18 8.52
N LEU A 67 -5.01 -7.89 7.58
CA LEU A 67 -3.78 -7.16 7.86
C LEU A 67 -4.03 -5.71 8.29
N LEU A 68 -5.01 -5.02 7.72
CA LEU A 68 -5.39 -3.67 8.18
C LEU A 68 -5.96 -3.66 9.61
N LEU A 69 -6.70 -4.71 9.98
CA LEU A 69 -7.20 -4.90 11.34
C LEU A 69 -6.05 -5.16 12.32
N ASP A 70 -5.15 -6.10 11.98
CA ASP A 70 -3.99 -6.45 12.80
C ASP A 70 -3.01 -5.27 12.94
N ALA A 71 -2.86 -4.47 11.88
CA ALA A 71 -2.11 -3.23 11.88
C ALA A 71 -2.76 -2.13 12.73
N GLY A 72 -3.95 -2.34 13.32
CA GLY A 72 -4.56 -1.42 14.28
C GLY A 72 -4.96 -0.08 13.66
N LEU A 73 -5.46 -0.07 12.41
CA LEU A 73 -6.07 1.13 11.83
C LEU A 73 -7.26 1.59 12.69
N VAL A 74 -7.35 2.90 12.92
CA VAL A 74 -8.49 3.54 13.59
C VAL A 74 -9.77 3.40 12.77
N ALA A 75 -10.92 3.36 13.45
CA ALA A 75 -12.21 2.99 12.86
C ALA A 75 -12.57 3.75 11.57
N GLU A 76 -12.33 5.06 11.51
CA GLU A 76 -12.62 5.87 10.32
C GLU A 76 -11.70 5.52 9.14
N ALA A 77 -10.38 5.43 9.38
CA ALA A 77 -9.40 5.03 8.37
C ALA A 77 -9.65 3.59 7.88
N LEU A 78 -10.08 2.69 8.77
CA LEU A 78 -10.43 1.33 8.43
C LEU A 78 -11.69 1.25 7.57
N VAL A 79 -12.73 2.04 7.86
CA VAL A 79 -13.95 2.12 7.04
C VAL A 79 -13.62 2.61 5.64
N ASP A 80 -12.80 3.65 5.52
CA ASP A 80 -12.40 4.19 4.23
C ASP A 80 -11.51 3.21 3.45
N ALA A 81 -10.56 2.55 4.11
CA ALA A 81 -9.75 1.51 3.48
C ALA A 81 -10.61 0.34 2.98
N ASN A 82 -11.58 -0.12 3.78
CA ASN A 82 -12.52 -1.16 3.40
C ASN A 82 -13.36 -0.77 2.17
N ARG A 83 -13.83 0.47 2.10
CA ARG A 83 -14.58 0.97 0.93
C ARG A 83 -13.72 0.97 -0.33
N LYS A 84 -12.45 1.38 -0.22
CA LYS A 84 -11.51 1.35 -1.35
C LYS A 84 -11.19 -0.09 -1.79
N LEU A 85 -11.09 -1.01 -0.84
CA LEU A 85 -10.91 -2.43 -1.12
C LEU A 85 -12.15 -3.07 -1.79
N ASP A 86 -13.36 -2.70 -1.36
CA ASP A 86 -14.62 -3.10 -2.03
C ASP A 86 -14.64 -2.62 -3.49
N TYR A 87 -14.21 -1.38 -3.71
CA TYR A 87 -14.10 -0.82 -5.05
C TYR A 87 -13.16 -1.63 -5.96
N LEU A 88 -12.05 -2.17 -5.45
CA LEU A 88 -11.17 -3.04 -6.22
C LEU A 88 -11.84 -4.35 -6.63
N VAL A 89 -12.63 -4.98 -5.75
CA VAL A 89 -13.35 -6.22 -6.07
C VAL A 89 -14.44 -5.96 -7.12
N ASP A 90 -15.20 -4.88 -6.93
CA ASP A 90 -16.29 -4.50 -7.82
C ASP A 90 -15.79 -4.16 -9.23
N THR A 91 -14.69 -3.41 -9.32
CA THR A 91 -14.08 -3.03 -10.61
C THR A 91 -13.41 -4.18 -11.34
N ALA A 92 -12.96 -5.24 -10.65
CA ALA A 92 -12.27 -6.38 -11.26
C ALA A 92 -13.10 -7.10 -12.34
N SER A 93 -14.43 -7.05 -12.25
CA SER A 93 -15.31 -7.69 -13.23
C SER A 93 -15.50 -6.90 -14.53
N ARG A 94 -15.19 -5.60 -14.53
CA ARG A 94 -15.52 -4.68 -15.63
C ARG A 94 -14.31 -3.98 -16.26
N MET A 95 -13.21 -3.83 -15.51
CA MET A 95 -11.98 -3.22 -16.00
C MET A 95 -11.11 -4.25 -16.72
N GLY A 96 -10.34 -3.77 -17.70
CA GLY A 96 -9.24 -4.54 -18.27
C GLY A 96 -8.10 -4.69 -17.27
N ARG A 97 -7.27 -5.72 -17.47
CA ARG A 97 -6.21 -6.14 -16.54
C ARG A 97 -5.22 -5.00 -16.23
N TYR A 98 -4.83 -4.22 -17.24
CA TYR A 98 -3.94 -3.06 -17.10
C TYR A 98 -4.59 -1.91 -16.32
N ASP A 99 -5.82 -1.53 -16.67
CA ASP A 99 -6.54 -0.43 -16.00
C ASP A 99 -6.86 -0.76 -14.54
N TRP A 100 -7.30 -1.99 -14.30
CA TRP A 100 -7.59 -2.49 -12.97
C TRP A 100 -6.33 -2.47 -12.09
N ARG A 101 -5.18 -2.90 -12.64
CA ARG A 101 -3.90 -2.86 -11.93
C ARG A 101 -3.51 -1.43 -11.54
N ASN A 102 -3.58 -0.48 -12.46
CA ASN A 102 -3.24 0.92 -12.14
C ASN A 102 -4.16 1.47 -11.05
N THR A 103 -5.44 1.12 -11.11
CA THR A 103 -6.42 1.45 -10.07
C THR A 103 -6.05 0.81 -8.73
N ALA A 104 -5.65 -0.46 -8.73
CA ALA A 104 -5.20 -1.17 -7.52
C ALA A 104 -3.97 -0.50 -6.89
N ILE A 105 -2.97 -0.13 -7.70
CA ILE A 105 -1.77 0.57 -7.20
C ILE A 105 -2.17 1.90 -6.54
N GLY A 106 -3.03 2.69 -7.20
CA GLY A 106 -3.52 3.96 -6.64
C GLY A 106 -4.23 3.76 -5.31
N VAL A 107 -5.15 2.78 -5.22
CA VAL A 107 -5.86 2.45 -3.98
C VAL A 107 -4.90 2.05 -2.86
N VAL A 108 -3.89 1.22 -3.16
CA VAL A 108 -2.95 0.77 -2.12
C VAL A 108 -2.09 1.91 -1.62
N VAL A 109 -1.60 2.76 -2.52
CA VAL A 109 -0.85 3.98 -2.14
C VAL A 109 -1.74 4.89 -1.31
N ASP A 110 -3.00 5.10 -1.70
CA ASP A 110 -3.93 5.94 -0.96
C ASP A 110 -4.28 5.38 0.43
N ILE A 111 -4.38 4.06 0.58
CA ILE A 111 -4.54 3.42 1.89
C ILE A 111 -3.27 3.58 2.72
N GLY A 112 -2.09 3.38 2.11
CA GLY A 112 -0.79 3.57 2.74
C GLY A 112 -0.61 5.00 3.27
N ILE A 113 -0.95 6.01 2.46
CA ILE A 113 -0.91 7.42 2.84
C ILE A 113 -1.96 7.73 3.91
N ALA A 114 -3.18 7.21 3.79
CA ALA A 114 -4.22 7.39 4.81
C ALA A 114 -3.86 6.70 6.15
N SER A 115 -3.03 5.65 6.09
CA SER A 115 -2.50 4.95 7.26
C SER A 115 -1.23 5.60 7.85
N ALA A 116 -0.73 6.70 7.27
CA ALA A 116 0.51 7.38 7.67
C ALA A 116 0.50 7.74 9.17
N PHE A 117 1.32 7.16 10.04
CA PHE A 117 2.75 7.03 9.86
C PHE A 117 3.30 5.79 10.59
N ASP A 118 3.25 4.63 9.94
CA ASP A 118 4.19 3.55 10.18
C ASP A 118 4.51 2.84 8.85
N PRO A 119 5.70 3.04 8.26
CA PRO A 119 6.10 2.41 7.01
C PRO A 119 6.14 0.87 7.09
N GLN A 120 6.23 0.30 8.30
CA GLN A 120 6.21 -1.15 8.51
C GLN A 120 4.82 -1.73 8.22
N ARG A 121 3.76 -1.01 8.63
CA ARG A 121 2.37 -1.38 8.33
C ARG A 121 2.06 -1.26 6.85
N ALA A 122 2.63 -0.28 6.18
CA ALA A 122 2.50 -0.15 4.72
C ALA A 122 3.11 -1.35 3.99
N GLN A 123 4.29 -1.83 4.43
CA GLN A 123 4.95 -3.00 3.85
C GLN A 123 4.13 -4.30 4.08
N GLU A 124 3.58 -4.49 5.28
CA GLU A 124 2.70 -5.63 5.61
C GLU A 124 1.44 -5.66 4.74
N LEU A 125 0.85 -4.50 4.44
CA LEU A 125 -0.28 -4.38 3.53
C LEU A 125 0.08 -4.64 2.07
N LEU A 126 1.22 -4.11 1.62
CA LEU A 126 1.65 -4.15 0.23
C LEU A 126 2.01 -5.56 -0.22
N ASN A 127 2.76 -6.31 0.59
CA ASN A 127 3.23 -7.66 0.26
C ASN A 127 2.14 -8.61 -0.28
N PRO A 128 0.97 -8.77 0.36
CA PRO A 128 -0.06 -9.65 -0.14
C PRO A 128 -0.74 -9.09 -1.42
N LEU A 129 -0.97 -7.79 -1.50
CA LEU A 129 -1.64 -7.19 -2.65
C LEU A 129 -0.74 -7.27 -3.89
N VAL A 130 0.54 -6.95 -3.74
CA VAL A 130 1.59 -7.11 -4.77
C VAL A 130 1.72 -8.57 -5.20
N GLY A 131 1.77 -9.51 -4.24
CA GLY A 131 1.84 -10.94 -4.54
C GLY A 131 0.61 -11.46 -5.29
N GLY A 132 -0.57 -10.90 -5.00
CA GLY A 132 -1.80 -11.18 -5.73
C GLY A 132 -1.72 -10.71 -7.18
N VAL A 133 -1.33 -9.44 -7.38
CA VAL A 133 -1.17 -8.87 -8.72
C VAL A 133 -0.12 -9.62 -9.54
N ARG A 134 1.00 -10.05 -8.94
CA ARG A 134 2.00 -10.89 -9.63
C ARG A 134 1.43 -12.22 -10.11
N HIS A 135 0.65 -12.92 -9.29
CA HIS A 135 0.08 -14.21 -9.69
C HIS A 135 -0.94 -14.07 -10.82
N LEU A 136 -1.59 -12.92 -10.93
CA LEU A 136 -2.50 -12.59 -12.04
C LEU A 136 -1.76 -12.27 -13.36
N LEU A 137 -0.46 -11.95 -13.30
CA LEU A 137 0.33 -11.45 -14.43
C LEU A 137 1.50 -12.36 -14.84
N GLY A 138 1.85 -13.33 -14.00
CA GLY A 138 2.96 -14.27 -14.18
C GLY A 138 2.54 -15.72 -14.42
N GLY A 139 1.32 -15.94 -14.90
CA GLY A 139 0.82 -17.23 -15.40
C GLY A 139 0.50 -17.17 -16.88
#